data_AF-H1YBI7-F1
#
_entry.id   AF-H1YBI7-F1
#
_cell.length_a   1.000
_cell.length_b   1.000
_cell.length_c   1.000
_cell.angle_alpha   90.00
_cell.angle_beta   90.00
_cell.angle_gamma   90.00
#
_symmetry.space_group_name_H-M   'P 1'
#
loop_
_entity.id
_entity.type
_entity.pdbx_description
1 polymer ?
#
loop_
_entity_poly.entity_id
_entity_poly.type
_entity_poly.pdbx_seq_one_letter_code
_entity_poly.pdbx_strand_id
1 'polypeptide(L)'
;MIFTAELLNRLEQNEDLKKSYAAQGSTGQNKFVAVPLIIGFIAAFLVYAFYGMGKTDPIYTNYAIIGAGVTLVCIVAVIVIQVNAKKKITENLDNVKVCIAKKIYGNDATQVYYSIYTIGSRRHDTEFIEAIADKIFNIDGERDEQVKNKINNLFSVNFEGMNATPILLPVAFTYGEEVYKQEFKFSLLEQLMKDDIAENNDQFIALSFNNRSVLPLKSLN
;
A
#
# COMPACT_ATOMS: atom_id res chain seq x y z
N MET A 1 -7.90 -20.38 -10.12
CA MET A 1 -9.30 -20.17 -9.63
C MET A 1 -9.95 -18.97 -10.31
N ILE A 2 -11.20 -19.04 -10.81
CA ILE A 2 -11.84 -17.89 -11.53
C ILE A 2 -12.40 -16.85 -10.55
N PHE A 3 -12.09 -15.56 -10.77
CA PHE A 3 -12.65 -14.46 -9.98
C PHE A 3 -14.08 -14.11 -10.43
N THR A 4 -15.07 -14.55 -9.66
CA THR A 4 -16.48 -14.25 -9.93
C THR A 4 -16.98 -13.10 -9.06
N ALA A 5 -18.01 -12.38 -9.53
CA ALA A 5 -18.67 -11.34 -8.74
C ALA A 5 -19.21 -11.87 -7.40
N GLU A 6 -19.67 -13.12 -7.37
CA GLU A 6 -20.13 -13.79 -6.14
C GLU A 6 -18.99 -13.98 -5.15
N LEU A 7 -17.82 -14.47 -5.59
CA LEU A 7 -16.63 -14.59 -4.76
C LEU A 7 -16.24 -13.24 -4.16
N LEU A 8 -16.17 -12.20 -4.99
CA LEU A 8 -15.75 -10.86 -4.57
C LEU A 8 -16.73 -10.25 -3.55
N ASN A 9 -18.03 -10.41 -3.76
CA ASN A 9 -19.05 -9.98 -2.79
C ASN A 9 -18.93 -10.74 -1.47
N ARG A 10 -18.65 -12.06 -1.50
CA ARG A 10 -18.43 -12.85 -0.27
C ARG A 10 -17.18 -12.41 0.48
N LEU A 11 -16.09 -12.10 -0.24
CA LEU A 11 -14.85 -11.57 0.36
C LEU A 11 -15.06 -10.16 0.93
N GLU A 12 -15.88 -9.33 0.27
CA GLU A 12 -16.23 -7.99 0.77
C GLU A 12 -17.06 -8.06 2.06
N GLN A 13 -17.80 -9.15 2.28
CA GLN A 13 -18.53 -9.40 3.53
C GLN A 13 -17.71 -10.16 4.59
N ASN A 14 -16.51 -10.63 4.26
CA ASN A 14 -15.69 -11.41 5.17
C ASN A 14 -14.88 -10.50 6.11
N GLU A 15 -15.41 -10.26 7.30
CA GLU A 15 -14.74 -9.45 8.32
C GLU A 15 -13.41 -10.05 8.79
N ASP A 16 -13.31 -11.37 8.93
CA ASP A 16 -12.11 -12.03 9.44
C ASP A 16 -10.94 -11.87 8.47
N LEU A 17 -11.23 -11.98 7.17
CA LEU A 17 -10.29 -11.63 6.13
C LEU A 17 -9.85 -10.17 6.28
N LYS A 18 -10.77 -9.21 6.34
CA LYS A 18 -10.44 -7.79 6.47
C LYS A 18 -9.61 -7.49 7.74
N LYS A 19 -9.91 -8.15 8.86
CA LYS A 19 -9.15 -8.05 10.13
C LYS A 19 -7.72 -8.55 9.99
N SER A 20 -7.49 -9.64 9.26
CA SER A 20 -6.13 -10.17 9.04
C SER A 20 -5.23 -9.22 8.23
N TYR A 21 -5.83 -8.40 7.36
CA TYR A 21 -5.13 -7.38 6.56
C TYR A 21 -5.11 -5.99 7.21
N ALA A 22 -5.87 -5.75 8.30
CA ALA A 22 -5.96 -4.45 8.95
C ALA A 22 -4.61 -3.90 9.42
N ALA A 23 -3.69 -4.77 9.87
CA ALA A 23 -2.35 -4.35 10.26
C ALA A 23 -1.55 -3.81 9.06
N GLN A 24 -1.61 -4.47 7.91
CA GLN A 24 -0.96 -4.01 6.69
C GLN A 24 -1.63 -2.74 6.14
N GLY A 25 -2.96 -2.65 6.21
CA GLY A 25 -3.72 -1.44 5.84
C GLY A 25 -3.43 -0.24 6.73
N SER A 26 -2.98 -0.46 7.97
CA SER A 26 -2.59 0.60 8.93
C SER A 26 -1.19 1.15 8.67
N THR A 27 -0.33 0.34 8.05
CA THR A 27 1.04 0.72 7.70
C THR A 27 0.99 1.74 6.58
N GLY A 28 1.30 3.00 6.90
CA GLY A 28 1.27 4.13 5.95
C GLY A 28 0.16 5.16 6.21
N GLN A 29 -0.85 4.85 7.03
CA GLN A 29 -1.90 5.83 7.40
C GLN A 29 -1.37 6.97 8.27
N ASN A 30 -0.34 6.72 9.09
CA ASN A 30 0.11 7.68 10.08
C ASN A 30 1.57 8.09 9.86
N LYS A 31 1.78 9.08 8.97
CA LYS A 31 3.06 9.78 8.84
C LYS A 31 3.54 10.38 10.18
N PHE A 32 2.63 10.58 11.13
CA PHE A 32 2.93 10.99 12.50
C PHE A 32 3.74 9.96 13.31
N VAL A 33 3.80 8.68 12.91
CA VAL A 33 4.69 7.69 13.54
C VAL A 33 6.17 8.04 13.32
N ALA A 34 6.51 8.76 12.23
CA ALA A 34 7.88 9.17 11.95
C ALA A 34 8.44 10.15 13.00
N VAL A 35 7.59 10.97 13.61
CA VAL A 35 8.00 11.99 14.59
C VAL A 35 8.62 11.36 15.85
N PRO A 36 7.93 10.48 16.60
CA PRO A 36 8.53 9.83 17.76
C PRO A 36 9.68 8.89 17.37
N LEU A 37 9.68 8.31 16.17
CA LEU A 37 10.80 7.51 15.67
C LEU A 37 12.09 8.34 15.54
N ILE A 38 12.03 9.50 14.88
CA ILE A 38 13.19 10.38 14.69
C ILE A 38 13.67 10.91 16.03
N ILE A 39 12.75 11.38 16.89
CA ILE A 39 13.10 11.90 18.22
C ILE A 39 13.73 10.78 19.07
N GLY A 40 13.14 9.59 19.08
CA GLY A 40 13.65 8.45 19.83
C GLY A 40 15.02 7.98 19.34
N PHE A 41 15.26 8.00 18.03
CA PHE A 41 16.57 7.67 17.45
C PHE A 41 17.65 8.68 17.86
N ILE A 42 17.36 9.97 17.76
CA ILE A 42 18.27 11.03 18.20
C ILE A 42 18.53 10.92 19.71
N ALA A 43 17.48 10.69 20.51
CA ALA A 43 17.59 10.52 21.95
C ALA A 43 18.47 9.31 22.30
N ALA A 44 18.29 8.16 21.66
CA ALA A 44 19.11 6.98 21.88
C ALA A 44 20.58 7.21 21.52
N PHE A 45 20.85 7.95 20.44
CA PHE A 45 22.20 8.34 20.05
C PHE A 45 22.84 9.26 21.11
N LEU A 46 22.09 10.23 21.62
CA LEU A 46 22.53 11.13 22.69
C LEU A 46 22.78 10.38 24.01
N VAL A 47 21.96 9.37 24.35
CA VAL A 47 22.20 8.49 25.51
C VAL A 47 23.55 7.81 25.38
N TYR A 48 23.85 7.21 24.23
CA TYR A 48 25.13 6.56 23.99
C TYR A 48 26.31 7.53 24.13
N ALA A 49 26.21 8.71 23.52
CA ALA A 49 27.25 9.74 23.58
C ALA A 49 27.47 10.26 25.01
N PHE A 50 26.40 10.62 25.73
CA PHE A 50 26.48 11.14 27.09
C PHE A 50 26.87 10.07 28.11
N TYR A 51 26.51 8.81 27.90
CA TYR A 51 26.98 7.71 28.74
C TYR A 51 28.51 7.52 28.64
N GLY A 52 29.08 7.70 27.45
CA GLY A 52 30.54 7.73 27.26
C GLY A 52 31.21 8.87 28.01
N MET A 53 30.66 10.09 27.92
CA MET A 53 31.15 11.29 28.60
C MET A 53 30.90 11.28 30.12
N GLY A 54 29.89 10.53 30.58
CA GLY A 54 29.56 10.34 32.00
C GLY A 54 30.68 9.65 32.81
N LYS A 55 31.61 8.98 32.13
CA LYS A 55 32.81 8.41 32.76
C LYS A 55 33.82 9.46 33.20
N THR A 56 33.79 10.65 32.60
CA THR A 56 34.71 11.76 32.89
C THR A 56 34.08 12.87 33.72
N ASP A 57 32.78 13.13 33.56
CA ASP A 57 32.05 14.11 34.36
C ASP A 57 30.63 13.59 34.68
N PRO A 58 30.26 13.47 35.98
CA PRO A 58 28.96 12.95 36.41
C PRO A 58 27.74 13.69 35.86
N ILE A 59 27.88 14.97 35.47
CA ILE A 59 26.77 15.77 34.92
C ILE A 59 26.22 15.12 33.64
N TYR A 60 27.07 14.48 32.83
CA TYR A 60 26.63 13.80 31.61
C TYR A 60 25.85 12.51 31.88
N THR A 61 26.01 11.90 33.05
CA THR A 61 25.17 10.78 33.49
C THR A 61 23.71 11.20 33.66
N ASN A 62 23.46 12.42 34.18
CA ASN A 62 22.10 12.96 34.28
C ASN A 62 21.47 13.17 32.89
N TYR A 63 22.23 13.70 31.93
CA TYR A 63 21.76 13.86 30.55
C TYR A 63 21.48 12.50 29.87
N ALA A 64 22.29 11.48 30.14
CA ALA A 64 22.04 10.12 29.65
C ALA A 64 20.74 9.52 30.22
N ILE A 65 20.45 9.73 31.51
CA ILE A 65 19.20 9.28 32.14
C ILE A 65 17.98 9.97 31.50
N ILE A 66 18.06 11.29 31.29
CA ILE A 66 16.98 12.05 30.63
C ILE A 66 16.75 11.54 29.20
N GLY A 67 17.82 11.35 28.42
CA GLY A 67 17.73 10.82 27.07
C GLY A 67 17.12 9.41 27.01
N ALA A 68 17.42 8.56 28.01
CA ALA A 68 16.86 7.22 28.10
C ALA A 68 15.35 7.29 28.38
N GLY A 69 14.93 8.19 29.27
CA GLY A 69 13.51 8.47 29.52
C GLY A 69 12.76 8.92 28.26
N VAL A 70 13.33 9.87 27.49
CA VAL A 70 12.75 10.35 26.23
C VAL A 70 12.63 9.23 25.20
N THR A 71 13.66 8.38 25.08
CA THR A 71 13.65 7.21 24.17
C THR A 71 12.49 6.27 24.52
N LEU A 72 12.30 5.99 25.81
CA LEU A 72 11.26 5.08 26.30
C LEU A 72 9.86 5.65 26.04
N VAL A 73 9.65 6.95 26.26
CA VAL A 73 8.41 7.65 25.92
C VAL A 73 8.13 7.59 24.41
N CYS A 74 9.15 7.75 23.56
CA CYS A 74 8.99 7.64 22.11
C CYS A 74 8.56 6.23 21.68
N ILE A 75 9.13 5.18 22.28
CA ILE A 75 8.73 3.79 22.01
C ILE A 75 7.25 3.58 22.37
N VAL A 76 6.84 4.02 23.57
CA VAL A 76 5.43 3.92 24.00
C VAL A 76 4.51 4.68 23.06
N ALA A 77 4.90 5.90 22.64
CA ALA A 77 4.13 6.69 21.69
C ALA A 77 3.95 5.97 20.34
N VAL A 78 5.00 5.36 19.79
CA VAL A 78 4.91 4.56 18.55
C VAL A 78 3.91 3.42 18.70
N ILE A 79 3.99 2.67 19.80
CA ILE A 79 3.08 1.55 20.09
C ILE A 79 1.62 2.05 20.15
N VAL A 80 1.36 3.12 20.91
CA VAL A 80 0.01 3.69 21.04
C VAL A 80 -0.54 4.15 19.69
N ILE A 81 0.28 4.82 18.87
CA ILE A 81 -0.15 5.27 17.53
C ILE A 81 -0.49 4.08 16.63
N GLN A 82 0.33 3.01 16.64
CA GLN A 82 0.06 1.80 15.86
C GLN A 82 -1.21 1.07 16.32
N VAL A 83 -1.40 0.93 17.64
CA VAL A 83 -2.62 0.33 18.21
C VAL A 83 -3.85 1.13 17.82
N ASN A 84 -3.81 2.45 17.92
CA ASN A 84 -4.92 3.32 17.55
C ASN A 84 -5.21 3.27 16.04
N ALA A 85 -4.18 3.24 15.19
CA ALA A 85 -4.37 3.09 13.74
C ALA A 85 -5.04 1.76 13.39
N LYS A 86 -4.55 0.66 13.97
CA LYS A 86 -5.16 -0.66 13.80
C LYS A 86 -6.61 -0.68 14.31
N LYS A 87 -6.88 -0.08 15.47
CA LYS A 87 -8.24 0.02 16.04
C LYS A 87 -9.17 0.76 15.10
N LYS A 88 -8.74 1.92 14.58
CA LYS A 88 -9.54 2.72 13.64
C LYS A 88 -9.87 1.97 12.35
N ILE A 89 -8.93 1.19 11.81
CA ILE A 89 -9.22 0.32 10.66
C ILE A 89 -10.20 -0.79 11.02
N THR A 90 -10.00 -1.43 12.18
CA THR A 90 -10.87 -2.50 12.67
C THR A 90 -12.30 -1.99 12.93
N GLU A 91 -12.45 -0.73 13.33
CA GLU A 91 -13.75 -0.06 13.51
C GLU A 91 -14.41 0.36 12.19
N ASN A 92 -13.66 0.37 11.08
CA ASN A 92 -14.13 0.83 9.76
C ASN A 92 -13.99 -0.25 8.68
N LEU A 93 -14.10 -1.53 9.06
CA LEU A 93 -13.98 -2.65 8.13
C LEU A 93 -15.08 -2.65 7.05
N ASP A 94 -16.24 -2.05 7.35
CA ASP A 94 -17.33 -1.87 6.38
C ASP A 94 -16.93 -1.00 5.19
N ASN A 95 -15.98 -0.07 5.39
CA ASN A 95 -15.45 0.79 4.35
C ASN A 95 -14.34 0.11 3.52
N VAL A 96 -13.89 -1.09 3.92
CA VAL A 96 -12.88 -1.84 3.19
C VAL A 96 -13.54 -2.49 1.98
N LYS A 97 -13.19 -1.98 0.80
CA LYS A 97 -13.69 -2.50 -0.46
C LYS A 97 -12.79 -3.61 -0.97
N VAL A 98 -13.40 -4.64 -1.52
CA VAL A 98 -12.70 -5.63 -2.34
C VAL A 98 -12.82 -5.17 -3.78
N CYS A 99 -11.74 -5.26 -4.54
CA CYS A 99 -11.73 -4.89 -5.94
C CYS A 99 -10.84 -5.84 -6.75
N ILE A 100 -11.09 -5.86 -8.05
CA ILE A 100 -10.21 -6.49 -9.02
C ILE A 100 -9.15 -5.47 -9.40
N ALA A 101 -7.90 -5.89 -9.29
CA ALA A 101 -6.75 -5.19 -9.81
C ALA A 101 -6.14 -5.98 -10.96
N LYS A 102 -5.43 -5.30 -11.86
CA LYS A 102 -4.72 -5.95 -12.97
C LYS A 102 -3.27 -5.50 -13.00
N LYS A 103 -2.35 -6.46 -13.14
CA LYS A 103 -0.92 -6.22 -13.36
C LYS A 103 -0.72 -5.66 -14.78
N ILE A 104 0.06 -4.58 -14.89
CA ILE A 104 0.38 -3.91 -16.16
C ILE A 104 1.89 -4.08 -16.42
N TYR A 105 2.64 -2.99 -16.51
CA TYR A 105 4.08 -3.00 -16.74
C TYR A 105 4.85 -3.15 -15.42
N GLY A 106 6.05 -3.72 -15.49
CA GLY A 106 6.90 -3.86 -14.31
C GLY A 106 8.35 -4.15 -14.65
N ASN A 107 9.11 -4.49 -13.63
CA ASN A 107 10.49 -4.91 -13.74
C ASN A 107 10.62 -6.32 -13.17
N ASP A 108 10.80 -7.30 -14.05
CA ASP A 108 10.85 -8.72 -13.72
C ASP A 108 12.01 -9.08 -12.79
N ALA A 109 13.15 -8.38 -12.90
CA ALA A 109 14.32 -8.61 -12.05
C ALA A 109 14.05 -8.22 -10.59
N THR A 110 13.30 -7.13 -10.38
CA THR A 110 12.91 -6.68 -9.02
C THR A 110 11.56 -7.23 -8.56
N GLN A 111 10.80 -7.87 -9.46
CA GLN A 111 9.43 -8.35 -9.23
C GLN A 111 8.49 -7.24 -8.74
N VAL A 112 8.71 -6.00 -9.20
CA VAL A 112 7.85 -4.83 -8.92
C VAL A 112 7.07 -4.50 -10.17
N TYR A 113 5.75 -4.41 -10.06
CA TYR A 113 4.86 -4.12 -11.18
C TYR A 113 3.90 -2.99 -10.82
N TYR A 114 3.50 -2.22 -11.82
CA TYR A 114 2.32 -1.39 -11.75
C TYR A 114 1.07 -2.26 -11.79
N SER A 115 0.08 -1.84 -11.02
CA SER A 115 -1.28 -2.35 -11.07
C SER A 115 -2.26 -1.21 -11.27
N ILE A 116 -3.38 -1.52 -11.91
CA ILE A 116 -4.54 -0.64 -11.97
C ILE A 116 -5.72 -1.28 -11.26
N TYR A 117 -6.57 -0.47 -10.66
CA TYR A 117 -7.80 -0.91 -10.00
C TYR A 117 -8.80 0.24 -9.88
N THR A 118 -10.06 -0.11 -9.61
CA THR A 118 -11.09 0.86 -9.23
C THR A 118 -11.80 0.39 -7.96
N ILE A 119 -12.24 1.35 -7.16
CA ILE A 119 -13.06 1.13 -5.97
C ILE A 119 -14.50 1.64 -6.16
N GLY A 120 -14.84 2.05 -7.38
CA GLY A 120 -16.12 2.64 -7.75
C GLY A 120 -17.21 1.59 -7.95
N SER A 121 -18.16 1.93 -8.83
CA SER A 121 -19.27 1.06 -9.17
C SER A 121 -18.81 -0.23 -9.86
N ARG A 122 -17.72 -0.12 -10.65
CA ARG A 122 -17.13 -1.19 -11.46
C ARG A 122 -16.02 -1.99 -10.78
N ARG A 123 -15.89 -1.93 -9.45
CA ARG A 123 -14.79 -2.58 -8.71
C ARG A 123 -14.70 -4.11 -8.86
N HIS A 124 -15.80 -4.76 -9.22
CA HIS A 124 -15.86 -6.22 -9.46
C HIS A 124 -15.99 -6.56 -10.96
N ASP A 125 -15.87 -5.58 -11.85
CA ASP A 125 -16.05 -5.75 -13.30
C ASP A 125 -14.70 -6.09 -13.94
N THR A 126 -14.50 -7.39 -14.22
CA THR A 126 -13.29 -7.93 -14.87
C THR A 126 -13.10 -7.39 -16.28
N GLU A 127 -14.19 -7.21 -17.03
CA GLU A 127 -14.15 -6.72 -18.41
C GLU A 127 -13.77 -5.24 -18.45
N PHE A 128 -14.28 -4.45 -17.50
CA PHE A 128 -13.92 -3.04 -17.39
C PHE A 128 -12.43 -2.87 -17.11
N ILE A 129 -11.87 -3.58 -16.12
CA ILE A 129 -10.44 -3.41 -15.81
C ILE A 129 -9.55 -3.92 -16.94
N GLU A 130 -9.97 -4.98 -17.63
CA GLU A 130 -9.31 -5.48 -18.84
C GLU A 130 -9.31 -4.43 -19.95
N ALA A 131 -10.45 -3.83 -20.25
CA ALA A 131 -10.57 -2.80 -21.28
C ALA A 131 -9.67 -1.58 -21.00
N ILE A 132 -9.53 -1.18 -19.73
CA ILE A 132 -8.60 -0.11 -19.36
C ILE A 132 -7.14 -0.55 -19.54
N ALA A 133 -6.79 -1.78 -19.18
CA ALA A 133 -5.46 -2.30 -19.40
C ALA A 133 -5.12 -2.40 -20.88
N ASP A 134 -6.04 -2.88 -21.72
CA ASP A 134 -5.87 -2.95 -23.17
C ASP A 134 -5.62 -1.57 -23.78
N LYS A 135 -6.32 -0.53 -23.30
CA LYS A 135 -6.03 0.85 -23.72
C LYS A 135 -4.65 1.32 -23.31
N ILE A 136 -4.17 0.92 -22.14
CA ILE A 136 -2.81 1.27 -21.69
C ILE A 136 -1.78 0.52 -22.53
N PHE A 137 -1.99 -0.76 -22.81
CA PHE A 137 -1.09 -1.57 -23.65
C PHE A 137 -1.04 -1.08 -25.10
N ASN A 138 -2.15 -0.56 -25.62
CA ASN A 138 -2.28 -0.04 -26.97
C ASN A 138 -2.26 1.50 -27.03
N ILE A 139 -1.62 2.16 -26.06
CA ILE A 139 -1.60 3.62 -25.94
C ILE A 139 -0.99 4.32 -27.17
N ASP A 140 -0.18 3.60 -27.96
CA ASP A 140 0.37 4.12 -29.21
C ASP A 140 -0.69 4.46 -30.26
N GLY A 141 -1.84 3.78 -30.21
CA GLY A 141 -3.00 4.03 -31.07
C GLY A 141 -3.94 5.14 -30.58
N GLU A 142 -3.69 5.74 -29.42
CA GLU A 142 -4.46 6.88 -28.92
C GLU A 142 -4.25 8.11 -29.80
N ARG A 143 -5.35 8.76 -30.19
CA ARG A 143 -5.33 9.93 -31.09
C ARG A 143 -5.01 11.23 -30.36
N ASP A 144 -5.38 11.29 -29.08
CA ASP A 144 -5.06 12.44 -28.24
C ASP A 144 -3.63 12.33 -27.71
N GLU A 145 -2.72 13.10 -28.33
CA GLU A 145 -1.31 13.17 -27.94
C GLU A 145 -1.10 13.62 -26.48
N GLN A 146 -1.97 14.45 -25.91
CA GLN A 146 -1.82 14.85 -24.51
C GLN A 146 -2.13 13.69 -23.57
N VAL A 147 -3.18 12.93 -23.87
CA VAL A 147 -3.56 11.72 -23.11
C VAL A 147 -2.47 10.67 -23.25
N LYS A 148 -2.00 10.41 -24.48
CA LYS A 148 -0.91 9.47 -24.76
C LYS A 148 0.34 9.78 -23.94
N ASN A 149 0.84 11.02 -24.01
CA ASN A 149 2.02 11.44 -23.27
C ASN A 149 1.81 11.34 -21.75
N LYS A 150 0.61 11.67 -21.26
CA LYS A 150 0.29 11.58 -19.83
C LYS A 150 0.29 10.12 -19.34
N ILE A 151 -0.31 9.19 -20.08
CA ILE A 151 -0.31 7.76 -19.74
C ILE A 151 1.11 7.19 -19.82
N ASN A 152 1.87 7.49 -20.88
CA ASN A 152 3.26 7.04 -21.00
C ASN A 152 4.14 7.52 -19.84
N ASN A 153 3.98 8.77 -19.42
CA ASN A 153 4.68 9.28 -18.25
C ASN A 153 4.28 8.55 -16.97
N LEU A 154 2.97 8.27 -16.79
CA LEU A 154 2.47 7.52 -15.64
C LEU A 154 3.04 6.10 -15.57
N PHE A 155 3.30 5.45 -16.70
CA PHE A 155 3.83 4.08 -16.74
C PHE A 155 5.32 4.00 -17.13
N SER A 156 6.04 5.12 -17.06
CA SER A 156 7.47 5.16 -17.28
C SER A 156 8.23 4.28 -16.28
N VAL A 157 9.44 3.85 -16.66
CA VAL A 157 10.32 2.96 -15.86
C VAL A 157 10.96 3.75 -14.71
N ASN A 158 10.14 4.25 -13.80
CA ASN A 158 10.54 4.98 -12.60
C ASN A 158 9.73 4.48 -11.41
N PHE A 159 10.16 3.37 -10.82
CA PHE A 159 9.48 2.73 -9.70
C PHE A 159 9.83 3.44 -8.38
N GLU A 160 8.82 3.96 -7.69
CA GLU A 160 8.95 4.60 -6.37
C GLU A 160 8.86 3.58 -5.21
N GLY A 161 8.54 2.32 -5.51
CA GLY A 161 8.38 1.22 -4.57
C GLY A 161 6.97 1.10 -3.98
N MET A 162 6.76 0.12 -3.11
CA MET A 162 5.44 -0.24 -2.55
C MET A 162 4.76 0.83 -1.70
N ASN A 163 5.49 1.87 -1.30
CA ASN A 163 4.94 2.98 -0.51
C ASN A 163 4.45 4.15 -1.39
N ALA A 164 4.51 3.99 -2.72
CA ALA A 164 4.02 4.98 -3.66
C ALA A 164 2.53 5.26 -3.41
N THR A 165 2.18 6.54 -3.36
CA THR A 165 0.78 6.94 -3.20
C THR A 165 0.04 6.57 -4.50
N PRO A 166 -1.18 5.99 -4.42
CA PRO A 166 -1.98 5.73 -5.61
C PRO A 166 -2.18 6.97 -6.45
N ILE A 167 -1.99 6.84 -7.76
CA ILE A 167 -2.11 7.95 -8.71
C ILE A 167 -3.37 7.73 -9.54
N LEU A 168 -4.26 8.73 -9.54
CA LEU A 168 -5.49 8.69 -10.33
C LEU A 168 -5.16 8.83 -11.84
N LEU A 169 -5.69 7.91 -12.65
CA LEU A 169 -5.62 8.01 -14.11
C LEU A 169 -6.56 9.12 -14.61
N PRO A 170 -6.32 9.70 -15.80
CA PRO A 170 -7.23 10.69 -16.36
C PRO A 170 -8.66 10.15 -16.49
N VAL A 171 -9.63 10.80 -15.83
CA VAL A 171 -11.03 10.34 -15.77
C VAL A 171 -11.67 10.19 -17.16
N ALA A 172 -11.31 11.05 -18.11
CA ALA A 172 -11.75 10.95 -19.49
C ALA A 172 -11.21 9.68 -20.19
N PHE A 173 -10.00 9.22 -19.82
CA PHE A 173 -9.41 7.99 -20.33
C PHE A 173 -10.13 6.75 -19.79
N THR A 174 -10.73 6.85 -18.61
CA THR A 174 -11.36 5.75 -17.86
C THR A 174 -12.88 5.80 -17.88
N TYR A 175 -13.47 6.43 -18.91
CA TYR A 175 -14.92 6.50 -19.13
C TYR A 175 -15.71 7.12 -17.96
N GLY A 176 -15.11 8.05 -17.21
CA GLY A 176 -15.76 8.69 -16.06
C GLY A 176 -15.55 7.99 -14.72
N GLU A 177 -14.94 6.79 -14.71
CA GLU A 177 -14.67 6.04 -13.47
C GLU A 177 -13.30 6.39 -12.88
N GLU A 178 -13.20 6.42 -11.55
CA GLU A 178 -11.93 6.63 -10.88
C GLU A 178 -11.10 5.34 -10.89
N VAL A 179 -10.07 5.31 -11.73
CA VAL A 179 -9.09 4.22 -11.80
C VAL A 179 -7.76 4.71 -11.27
N TYR A 180 -7.14 3.93 -10.40
CA TYR A 180 -5.90 4.28 -9.72
C TYR A 180 -4.77 3.38 -10.20
N LYS A 181 -3.56 3.93 -10.36
CA LYS A 181 -2.30 3.22 -10.54
C LYS A 181 -1.62 3.07 -9.18
N GLN A 182 -1.11 1.88 -8.87
CA GLN A 182 -0.24 1.66 -7.71
C GLN A 182 0.80 0.58 -8.00
N GLU A 183 1.98 0.71 -7.40
CA GLU A 183 3.01 -0.32 -7.45
C GLU A 183 2.77 -1.42 -6.42
N PHE A 184 3.07 -2.66 -6.79
CA PHE A 184 3.06 -3.79 -5.87
C PHE A 184 4.25 -4.73 -6.14
N LYS A 185 4.68 -5.46 -5.10
CA LYS A 185 5.72 -6.49 -5.22
C LYS A 185 5.08 -7.85 -5.42
N PHE A 186 5.24 -8.40 -6.61
CA PHE A 186 4.80 -9.76 -6.94
C PHE A 186 5.56 -10.82 -6.13
N SER A 187 6.82 -10.54 -5.76
CA SER A 187 7.63 -11.45 -4.93
C SER A 187 7.08 -11.71 -3.53
N LEU A 188 6.21 -10.84 -3.00
CA LEU A 188 5.60 -10.98 -1.67
C LEU A 188 4.32 -11.82 -1.67
N LEU A 189 3.85 -12.27 -2.84
CA LEU A 189 2.68 -13.14 -2.96
C LEU A 189 3.07 -14.60 -2.77
N GLU A 190 2.17 -15.39 -2.20
CA GLU A 190 2.31 -16.85 -2.13
C GLU A 190 2.25 -17.44 -3.54
N GLN A 191 2.87 -18.61 -3.74
CA GLN A 191 2.94 -19.24 -5.05
C GLN A 191 1.55 -19.50 -5.63
N LEU A 192 0.61 -19.99 -4.82
CA LEU A 192 -0.78 -20.22 -5.23
C LEU A 192 -1.43 -18.96 -5.81
N MET A 193 -1.22 -17.80 -5.18
CA MET A 193 -1.76 -16.54 -5.67
C MET A 193 -1.08 -16.10 -6.97
N LYS A 194 0.22 -16.35 -7.13
CA LYS A 194 0.91 -16.07 -8.41
C LYS A 194 0.35 -16.91 -9.54
N ASP A 195 0.05 -18.18 -9.26
CA ASP A 195 -0.54 -19.11 -10.21
C ASP A 195 -1.97 -18.67 -10.56
N ASP A 196 -2.79 -18.29 -9.56
CA ASP A 196 -4.12 -17.71 -9.77
C ASP A 196 -4.05 -16.44 -10.64
N ILE A 197 -3.06 -15.57 -10.44
CA ILE A 197 -2.88 -14.36 -11.25
C ILE A 197 -2.62 -14.72 -12.71
N ALA A 198 -1.76 -15.70 -12.95
CA ALA A 198 -1.46 -16.17 -14.30
C ALA A 198 -2.70 -16.79 -14.97
N GLU A 199 -3.51 -17.54 -14.22
CA GLU A 199 -4.76 -18.15 -14.72
C GLU A 199 -5.87 -17.11 -15.02
N ASN A 200 -5.86 -15.95 -14.36
CA ASN A 200 -6.87 -14.90 -14.52
C ASN A 200 -6.37 -13.72 -15.36
N ASN A 201 -5.56 -13.97 -16.38
CA ASN A 201 -5.04 -12.93 -17.29
C ASN A 201 -4.40 -11.75 -16.52
N ASP A 202 -3.54 -12.05 -15.56
CA ASP A 202 -2.83 -11.06 -14.76
C ASP A 202 -3.71 -10.20 -13.84
N GLN A 203 -4.97 -10.59 -13.62
CA GLN A 203 -5.86 -9.99 -12.65
C GLN A 203 -5.61 -10.58 -11.25
N PHE A 204 -5.94 -9.84 -10.19
CA PHE A 204 -5.90 -10.29 -8.80
C PHE A 204 -6.91 -9.56 -7.93
N ILE A 205 -7.20 -10.16 -6.78
CA ILE A 205 -8.07 -9.56 -5.77
C ILE A 205 -7.23 -8.65 -4.87
N ALA A 206 -7.73 -7.44 -4.62
CA ALA A 206 -7.10 -6.48 -3.72
C ALA A 206 -8.09 -5.87 -2.74
N LEU A 207 -7.60 -5.49 -1.55
CA LEU A 207 -8.38 -4.84 -0.50
C LEU A 207 -7.98 -3.36 -0.38
N SER A 208 -8.96 -2.46 -0.45
CA SER A 208 -8.77 -1.02 -0.25
C SER A 208 -9.17 -0.58 1.15
N PHE A 209 -8.20 -0.20 1.99
CA PHE A 209 -8.44 0.19 3.38
C PHE A 209 -8.68 1.71 3.58
N ASN A 210 -8.53 2.52 2.51
CA ASN A 210 -8.54 3.99 2.59
C ASN A 210 -9.14 4.68 1.37
N ASN A 211 -9.99 3.99 0.61
CA ASN A 211 -10.54 4.47 -0.66
C ASN A 211 -9.48 4.91 -1.69
N ARG A 212 -8.22 4.51 -1.51
CA ARG A 212 -7.13 4.79 -2.45
C ARG A 212 -6.22 3.58 -2.47
N SER A 213 -5.32 3.44 -1.49
CA SER A 213 -4.34 2.35 -1.53
C SER A 213 -4.98 0.97 -1.41
N VAL A 214 -4.48 0.05 -2.23
CA VAL A 214 -4.88 -1.36 -2.20
C VAL A 214 -3.73 -2.27 -1.78
N LEU A 215 -4.10 -3.38 -1.16
CA LEU A 215 -3.21 -4.47 -0.81
C LEU A 215 -3.64 -5.72 -1.58
N PRO A 216 -2.74 -6.34 -2.36
CA PRO A 216 -3.03 -7.63 -2.97
C PRO A 216 -3.39 -8.66 -1.89
N LEU A 217 -4.41 -9.45 -2.16
CA LEU A 217 -4.72 -10.62 -1.38
C LEU A 217 -3.56 -11.63 -1.53
N LYS A 218 -3.01 -12.14 -0.42
CA LYS A 218 -1.87 -13.07 -0.42
C LYS A 218 -2.29 -14.53 -0.57
N SER A 219 -3.47 -14.88 -0.05
CA SER A 219 -4.02 -16.24 -0.04
C SER A 219 -5.55 -16.18 0.10
N LEU A 220 -6.24 -17.17 -0.48
CA LEU A 220 -7.70 -17.37 -0.40
C LEU A 220 -8.10 -18.48 0.59
N ASN A 221 -7.12 -19.09 1.28
CA ASN A 221 -7.33 -20.15 2.27
C ASN A 221 -7.81 -19.62 3.63
#